data_AF-A0A7C5BQX6-F1
#
_entry.id   AF-A0A7C5BQX6-F1
#
_cell.length_a   1.000
_cell.length_b   1.000
_cell.length_c   1.000
_cell.angle_alpha   90.00
_cell.angle_beta   90.00
_cell.angle_gamma   90.00
#
_symmetry.space_group_name_H-M   'P 1'
#
loop_
_entity.id
_entity.type
_entity.pdbx_description
1 polymer ?
#
loop_
_entity_poly.entity_id
_entity_poly.type
_entity_poly.pdbx_seq_one_letter_code
_entity_poly.pdbx_strand_id
1 'polypeptide(L)'
;MIYAIILACIVVVWLAALTFLRKIWFFRDPHREPERSETGMIVAPADGRVVYIRKIEEGGLYCEKLGERIPLPEIAGCETDGVQGWAIGIYMSPLDVHFNYCPYPGTVDSIFRKSAKVNYPMLDLWEYIRVVWLRRMVDMFARKYHLENERNTIFLDGGGTRMAVVLIADKFVAKIQCFVEEGQPLAYSQKLGFISRGSQVDLLVFSNNIEFEVDINQQVYGGKTVIARMDTGSPVPAGAIPSSGEGPERNNM
;
A
#
# COMPACT_ATOMS: atom_id res chain seq x y z
N MET A 1 -16.69 47.96 -5.31
CA MET A 1 -15.40 47.75 -6.00
C MET A 1 -14.41 46.95 -5.16
N ILE A 2 -14.06 47.39 -3.93
CA ILE A 2 -13.12 46.68 -3.04
C ILE A 2 -13.56 45.23 -2.73
N TYR A 3 -14.82 45.01 -2.36
CA TYR A 3 -15.33 43.65 -2.08
C TYR A 3 -15.26 42.70 -3.30
N ALA A 4 -15.47 43.22 -4.51
CA ALA A 4 -15.36 42.43 -5.74
C ALA A 4 -13.92 42.01 -6.02
N ILE A 5 -12.96 42.91 -5.75
CA ILE A 5 -11.52 42.62 -5.87
C ILE A 5 -11.09 41.58 -4.83
N ILE A 6 -11.51 41.72 -3.57
CA ILE A 6 -11.23 40.75 -2.51
C ILE A 6 -11.79 39.37 -2.87
N LEU A 7 -13.05 39.31 -3.32
CA LEU A 7 -13.68 38.05 -3.75
C LEU A 7 -12.92 37.41 -4.91
N ALA A 8 -12.52 38.20 -5.91
CA ALA A 8 -11.73 37.70 -7.03
C ALA A 8 -10.37 37.13 -6.57
N CYS A 9 -9.65 37.82 -5.68
CA CYS A 9 -8.40 37.31 -5.11
C CYS A 9 -8.60 36.00 -4.34
N ILE A 10 -9.65 35.90 -3.54
CA ILE A 10 -9.99 34.67 -2.80
C ILE A 10 -10.22 33.52 -3.78
N VAL A 11 -11.02 33.73 -4.84
CA VAL A 11 -11.28 32.71 -5.86
C VAL A 11 -9.98 32.27 -6.54
N VAL A 12 -9.10 33.21 -6.90
CA VAL A 12 -7.80 32.90 -7.52
C VAL A 12 -6.92 32.05 -6.59
N VAL A 13 -6.83 32.42 -5.30
CA VAL A 13 -6.07 31.66 -4.30
C VAL A 13 -6.64 30.26 -4.13
N TRP A 14 -7.97 30.11 -4.06
CA TRP A 14 -8.62 28.80 -3.98
C TRP A 14 -8.37 27.93 -5.20
N LEU A 15 -8.45 28.49 -6.41
CA LEU A 15 -8.14 27.77 -7.64
C LEU A 15 -6.65 27.36 -7.70
N ALA A 16 -5.74 28.23 -7.28
CA ALA A 16 -4.32 27.92 -7.18
C ALA A 16 -4.06 26.80 -6.14
N ALA A 17 -4.69 26.86 -4.98
CA ALA A 17 -4.59 25.81 -3.96
C ALA A 17 -5.15 24.46 -4.47
N LEU A 18 -6.31 24.47 -5.14
CA LEU A 18 -6.92 23.27 -5.70
C LEU A 18 -6.04 22.64 -6.81
N THR A 19 -5.45 23.47 -7.67
CA THR A 19 -4.54 23.01 -8.72
C THR A 19 -3.24 22.45 -8.14
N PHE A 20 -2.65 23.10 -7.13
CA PHE A 20 -1.49 22.62 -6.40
C PHE A 20 -1.77 21.27 -5.73
N LEU A 21 -2.87 21.16 -4.98
CA LEU A 21 -3.28 19.92 -4.33
C LEU A 21 -3.46 18.78 -5.33
N ARG A 22 -4.17 19.05 -6.44
CA ARG A 22 -4.51 18.03 -7.44
C ARG A 22 -3.32 17.58 -8.29
N LYS A 23 -2.41 18.48 -8.66
CA LYS A 23 -1.35 18.18 -9.63
C LYS A 23 0.02 17.94 -9.00
N ILE A 24 0.34 18.65 -7.93
CA ILE A 24 1.69 18.64 -7.36
C ILE A 24 1.71 17.78 -6.11
N TRP A 25 0.84 18.09 -5.16
CA TRP A 25 0.92 17.48 -3.85
C TRP A 25 0.41 16.04 -3.80
N PHE A 26 -0.57 15.69 -4.64
CA PHE A 26 -1.07 14.32 -4.80
C PHE A 26 -0.02 13.39 -5.46
N PHE A 27 0.70 13.88 -6.47
CA PHE A 27 1.72 13.10 -7.20
C PHE A 27 3.12 13.28 -6.59
N ARG A 28 3.21 13.67 -5.33
CA ARG A 28 4.49 13.86 -4.65
C ARG A 28 5.21 12.53 -4.51
N ASP A 29 6.51 12.58 -4.71
CA ASP A 29 7.38 11.42 -4.64
C ASP A 29 8.52 11.68 -3.64
N PRO A 30 8.28 11.46 -2.33
CA PRO A 30 9.33 11.62 -1.34
C PRO A 30 10.34 10.47 -1.42
N HIS A 31 11.61 10.78 -1.20
CA HIS A 31 12.62 9.76 -0.93
C HIS A 31 12.31 9.07 0.41
N ARG A 32 12.35 7.74 0.45
CA ARG A 32 11.98 6.93 1.62
C ARG A 32 13.10 5.97 1.94
N GLU A 33 13.49 5.98 3.21
CA GLU A 33 14.39 5.00 3.81
C GLU A 33 13.75 4.52 5.11
N PRO A 34 13.96 3.25 5.47
CA PRO A 34 13.41 2.70 6.71
C PRO A 34 13.99 3.46 7.92
N GLU A 35 13.17 3.69 8.96
CA GLU A 35 13.59 4.45 10.14
C GLU A 35 14.73 3.79 10.92
N ARG A 36 14.84 2.46 10.78
CA ARG A 36 15.86 1.62 11.40
C ARG A 36 16.30 0.58 10.39
N SER A 37 17.49 0.02 10.55
CA SER A 37 17.98 -1.09 9.74
C SER A 37 18.31 -2.24 10.67
N GLU A 38 17.31 -3.08 10.91
CA GLU A 38 17.38 -4.20 11.86
C GLU A 38 16.90 -5.48 11.16
N THR A 39 17.40 -6.63 11.63
CA THR A 39 17.11 -7.92 11.01
C THR A 39 15.63 -8.28 11.12
N GLY A 40 15.06 -8.84 10.04
CA GLY A 40 13.68 -9.32 10.01
C GLY A 40 12.60 -8.22 9.99
N MET A 41 12.95 -6.94 9.87
CA MET A 41 11.97 -5.85 9.85
C MET A 41 11.13 -5.87 8.57
N ILE A 42 9.82 -5.67 8.69
CA ILE A 42 8.89 -5.49 7.58
C ILE A 42 8.40 -4.04 7.64
N VAL A 43 8.61 -3.29 6.57
CA VAL A 43 8.12 -1.91 6.47
C VAL A 43 6.75 -1.82 5.79
N ALA A 44 6.01 -0.76 6.08
CA ALA A 44 4.74 -0.49 5.45
C ALA A 44 4.92 -0.39 3.92
N PRO A 45 4.11 -1.10 3.11
CA PRO A 45 4.17 -0.98 1.65
C PRO A 45 3.51 0.31 1.12
N ALA A 46 2.81 1.08 1.96
CA ALA A 46 2.07 2.27 1.53
C ALA A 46 1.94 3.30 2.67
N ASP A 47 1.77 4.57 2.29
CA ASP A 47 1.29 5.60 3.23
C ASP A 47 -0.20 5.40 3.48
N GLY A 48 -0.61 5.43 4.75
CA GLY A 48 -2.02 5.30 5.07
C GLY A 48 -2.31 4.93 6.51
N ARG A 49 -3.52 4.42 6.75
CA ARG A 49 -3.94 3.88 8.04
C ARG A 49 -4.10 2.38 7.99
N VAL A 50 -3.61 1.68 9.01
CA VAL A 50 -3.83 0.24 9.18
C VAL A 50 -5.33 0.01 9.43
N VAL A 51 -6.00 -0.66 8.49
CA VAL A 51 -7.45 -0.95 8.61
C VAL A 51 -7.72 -2.27 9.29
N TYR A 52 -6.85 -3.26 9.10
CA TYR A 52 -6.95 -4.55 9.75
C TYR A 52 -5.60 -5.24 9.80
N ILE A 53 -5.48 -6.10 10.80
CA ILE A 53 -4.48 -7.15 10.90
C ILE A 53 -5.31 -8.43 11.12
N ARG A 54 -5.15 -9.40 10.24
CA ARG A 54 -5.94 -10.64 10.24
C ARG A 54 -5.05 -11.83 10.00
N LYS A 55 -5.33 -12.91 10.72
CA LYS A 55 -4.67 -14.19 10.51
C LYS A 55 -5.26 -14.88 9.27
N ILE A 56 -4.39 -15.47 8.47
CA ILE A 56 -4.73 -16.31 7.33
C ILE A 56 -4.72 -17.75 7.85
N GLU A 57 -5.87 -18.40 7.80
CA GLU A 57 -6.07 -19.79 8.22
C GLU A 57 -6.44 -20.68 7.02
N GLU A 58 -6.40 -22.00 7.20
CA GLU A 58 -6.85 -22.96 6.19
C GLU A 58 -8.33 -22.69 5.85
N GLY A 59 -8.57 -22.21 4.62
CA GLY A 59 -9.89 -21.79 4.14
C GLY A 59 -10.06 -20.28 3.90
N GLY A 60 -9.00 -19.47 3.99
CA GLY A 60 -8.99 -18.07 3.59
C GLY A 60 -9.05 -17.08 4.75
N LEU A 61 -9.36 -15.82 4.45
CA LEU A 61 -9.48 -14.75 5.45
C LEU A 61 -10.93 -14.65 5.93
N TYR A 62 -11.14 -14.78 7.25
CA TYR A 62 -12.47 -14.61 7.83
C TYR A 62 -12.86 -13.12 7.92
N CYS A 63 -13.99 -12.77 7.32
CA CYS A 63 -14.53 -11.43 7.31
C CYS A 63 -15.70 -11.30 8.30
N GLU A 64 -15.42 -10.90 9.55
CA GLU A 64 -16.41 -10.82 10.64
C GLU A 64 -17.67 -10.02 10.28
N LYS A 65 -17.53 -9.02 9.40
CA LYS A 65 -18.60 -8.05 9.10
C LYS A 65 -19.39 -8.34 7.81
N LEU A 66 -18.86 -9.18 6.90
CA LEU A 66 -19.63 -9.77 5.79
C LEU A 66 -20.29 -11.09 6.19
N GLY A 67 -19.87 -11.69 7.31
CA GLY A 67 -20.34 -13.01 7.72
C GLY A 67 -19.84 -14.15 6.82
N GLU A 68 -18.88 -13.86 5.92
CA GLU A 68 -18.38 -14.80 4.91
C GLU A 68 -16.85 -14.93 4.99
N ARG A 69 -16.33 -16.11 4.68
CA ARG A 69 -14.89 -16.32 4.45
C ARG A 69 -14.58 -15.85 3.04
N ILE A 70 -13.65 -14.91 2.90
CA ILE A 70 -13.13 -14.52 1.58
C ILE A 70 -11.94 -15.44 1.28
N PRO A 71 -12.05 -16.30 0.25
CA PRO A 71 -10.94 -17.14 -0.18
C PRO A 71 -9.71 -16.30 -0.47
N LEU A 72 -8.54 -16.77 -0.05
CA LEU A 72 -7.28 -16.09 -0.30
C LEU A 72 -7.00 -15.89 -1.81
N PRO A 73 -7.38 -16.82 -2.72
CA PRO A 73 -7.30 -16.57 -4.16
C PRO A 73 -8.19 -15.43 -4.65
N GLU A 74 -9.28 -15.13 -3.94
CA GLU A 74 -10.11 -13.98 -4.26
C GLU A 74 -9.45 -12.66 -3.87
N ILE A 75 -8.51 -12.64 -2.94
CA ILE A 75 -7.76 -11.45 -2.51
C ILE A 75 -6.46 -11.34 -3.33
N ALA A 76 -5.65 -12.40 -3.32
CA ALA A 76 -4.39 -12.47 -4.03
C ALA A 76 -4.56 -12.53 -5.55
N GLY A 77 -5.67 -13.08 -6.03
CA GLY A 77 -5.97 -13.21 -7.45
C GLY A 77 -5.32 -14.36 -8.19
N CYS A 78 -4.66 -15.26 -7.47
CA CYS A 78 -4.15 -16.53 -7.96
C CYS A 78 -4.32 -17.59 -6.85
N GLU A 79 -4.11 -18.87 -7.18
CA GLU A 79 -4.16 -19.94 -6.19
C GLU A 79 -3.09 -19.75 -5.12
N THR A 80 -3.50 -19.92 -3.87
CA THR A 80 -2.69 -19.76 -2.66
C THR A 80 -3.09 -20.89 -1.72
N ASP A 81 -2.70 -22.12 -2.06
CA ASP A 81 -3.14 -23.32 -1.37
C ASP A 81 -2.43 -23.49 -0.02
N GLY A 82 -3.21 -23.77 1.03
CA GLY A 82 -2.71 -24.25 2.33
C GLY A 82 -1.77 -23.31 3.09
N VAL A 83 -1.66 -22.04 2.68
CA VAL A 83 -0.75 -21.08 3.30
C VAL A 83 -1.37 -20.44 4.53
N GLN A 84 -0.62 -20.46 5.63
CA GLN A 84 -0.92 -19.74 6.85
C GLN A 84 -0.07 -18.47 6.94
N GLY A 85 -0.57 -17.47 7.65
CA GLY A 85 0.17 -16.23 7.83
C GLY A 85 -0.72 -15.08 8.26
N TRP A 86 -0.42 -13.89 7.75
CA TRP A 86 -1.09 -12.66 8.14
C TRP A 86 -1.38 -11.76 6.94
N ALA A 87 -2.53 -11.08 7.00
CA ALA A 87 -2.90 -10.01 6.09
C ALA A 87 -2.99 -8.69 6.84
N ILE A 88 -2.32 -7.67 6.32
CA ILE A 88 -2.36 -6.30 6.83
C ILE A 88 -2.89 -5.41 5.72
N GLY A 89 -4.05 -4.80 5.96
CA GLY A 89 -4.64 -3.83 5.04
C GLY A 89 -4.25 -2.41 5.42
N ILE A 90 -3.79 -1.61 4.46
CA ILE A 90 -3.47 -0.19 4.63
C ILE A 90 -4.34 0.64 3.69
N TYR A 91 -5.15 1.52 4.28
CA TYR A 91 -5.95 2.48 3.54
C TYR A 91 -5.18 3.74 3.22
N MET A 92 -5.10 4.09 1.94
CA MET A 92 -4.50 5.33 1.46
C MET A 92 -5.59 6.38 1.28
N SER A 93 -5.59 7.41 2.12
CA SER A 93 -6.44 8.57 1.90
C SER A 93 -5.98 9.36 0.66
N PRO A 94 -6.80 10.26 0.10
CA PRO A 94 -6.36 11.13 -1.00
C PRO A 94 -5.22 12.09 -0.62
N LEU A 95 -4.90 12.14 0.67
CA LEU A 95 -3.86 12.98 1.24
C LEU A 95 -2.52 12.25 1.38
N ASP A 96 -2.52 10.93 1.29
CA ASP A 96 -1.33 10.10 1.41
C ASP A 96 -0.52 10.06 0.11
N VAL A 97 0.71 9.54 0.18
CA VAL A 97 1.54 9.30 -1.00
C VAL A 97 1.10 7.99 -1.66
N HIS A 98 0.81 8.02 -2.95
CA HIS A 98 0.29 6.86 -3.69
C HIS A 98 1.34 5.96 -4.34
N PHE A 99 2.61 6.18 -4.03
CA PHE A 99 3.66 5.21 -4.32
C PHE A 99 3.60 4.05 -3.34
N ASN A 100 3.84 2.85 -3.86
CA ASN A 100 3.89 1.64 -3.08
C ASN A 100 5.31 1.08 -3.08
N TYR A 101 5.72 0.51 -1.96
CA TYR A 101 7.11 0.24 -1.65
C TYR A 101 7.31 -1.22 -1.26
N CYS A 102 8.51 -1.71 -1.51
CA CYS A 102 8.94 -3.06 -1.16
C CYS A 102 9.03 -3.19 0.37
N PRO A 103 8.21 -4.05 0.99
CA PRO A 103 8.13 -4.18 2.45
C PRO A 103 9.33 -4.93 3.04
N TYR A 104 9.95 -5.81 2.25
CA TYR A 104 11.07 -6.66 2.65
C TYR A 104 11.94 -7.00 1.44
N PRO A 105 13.28 -6.95 1.53
CA PRO A 105 14.18 -7.20 0.42
C PRO A 105 14.09 -8.65 -0.03
N GLY A 106 14.23 -8.88 -1.32
CA GLY A 106 14.01 -10.20 -1.90
C GLY A 106 13.98 -10.14 -3.42
N THR A 107 13.33 -11.12 -4.02
CA THR A 107 13.16 -11.19 -5.48
C THR A 107 11.67 -11.23 -5.82
N VAL A 108 11.27 -10.58 -6.92
CA VAL A 108 9.92 -10.73 -7.45
C VAL A 108 9.75 -12.14 -7.98
N ASP A 109 8.83 -12.91 -7.38
CA ASP A 109 8.52 -14.28 -7.78
C ASP A 109 7.57 -14.28 -8.99
N SER A 110 6.45 -13.58 -8.88
CA SER A 110 5.43 -13.49 -9.94
C SER A 110 4.56 -12.24 -9.80
N ILE A 111 3.97 -11.79 -10.91
CA ILE A 111 3.07 -10.63 -10.94
C ILE A 111 1.74 -11.01 -11.58
N PHE A 112 0.64 -10.88 -10.83
CA PHE A 112 -0.71 -11.16 -11.31
C PHE A 112 -1.54 -9.90 -11.40
N ARG A 113 -2.08 -9.62 -12.59
CA ARG A 113 -2.98 -8.49 -12.82
C ARG A 113 -4.39 -8.98 -13.12
N LYS A 114 -5.37 -8.49 -12.36
CA LYS A 114 -6.79 -8.66 -12.67
C LYS A 114 -7.36 -7.32 -13.09
N SER A 115 -7.76 -7.22 -14.35
CA SER A 115 -8.45 -6.05 -14.87
C SER A 115 -9.95 -6.12 -14.55
N ALA A 116 -10.54 -5.01 -14.14
CA ALA A 116 -11.97 -4.87 -13.93
C ALA A 116 -12.61 -4.04 -15.04
N LYS A 117 -13.82 -4.41 -15.48
CA LYS A 117 -14.59 -3.61 -16.45
C LYS A 117 -15.14 -2.32 -15.81
N VAL A 118 -15.43 -2.35 -14.51
CA VAL A 118 -15.94 -1.24 -13.71
C VAL A 118 -15.34 -1.36 -12.30
N ASN A 119 -14.76 -0.29 -11.77
CA ASN A 119 -14.32 -0.24 -10.38
C ASN A 119 -15.45 0.31 -9.48
N TYR A 120 -15.53 -0.13 -8.23
CA TYR A 120 -16.48 0.34 -7.21
C TYR A 120 -15.79 1.21 -6.16
N PRO A 121 -16.53 2.13 -5.51
CA PRO A 121 -15.94 3.08 -4.59
C PRO A 121 -15.61 2.39 -3.28
N MET A 122 -14.39 2.55 -2.79
CA MET A 122 -13.93 1.97 -1.51
C MET A 122 -14.75 2.52 -0.34
N LEU A 123 -14.92 3.85 -0.31
CA LEU A 123 -15.75 4.55 0.67
C LEU A 123 -16.90 5.26 -0.03
N ASP A 124 -18.07 5.29 0.62
CA ASP A 124 -19.12 6.24 0.20
C ASP A 124 -18.80 7.67 0.69
N LEU A 125 -19.58 8.67 0.24
CA LEU A 125 -19.32 10.08 0.56
C LEU A 125 -19.37 10.37 2.07
N TRP A 126 -20.24 9.69 2.82
CA TRP A 126 -20.39 9.92 4.25
C TRP A 126 -19.27 9.26 5.04
N GLU A 127 -18.86 8.05 4.63
CA GLU A 127 -17.69 7.38 5.17
C GLU A 127 -16.40 8.14 4.84
N TYR A 128 -16.30 8.71 3.65
CA TYR A 128 -15.21 9.60 3.29
C TYR A 128 -15.12 10.76 4.28
N ILE A 129 -16.24 11.39 4.63
CA ILE A 129 -16.30 12.44 5.67
C ILE A 129 -15.89 11.88 7.04
N ARG A 130 -16.36 10.68 7.43
CA ARG A 130 -15.97 10.06 8.71
C ARG A 130 -14.47 9.78 8.80
N VAL A 131 -13.87 9.27 7.74
CA VAL A 131 -12.45 8.88 7.71
C VAL A 131 -11.56 10.12 7.61
N VAL A 132 -11.86 11.04 6.68
CA VAL A 132 -11.02 12.21 6.42
C VAL A 132 -11.19 13.28 7.49
N TRP A 133 -12.43 13.55 7.92
CA TRP A 133 -12.73 14.69 8.79
C TRP A 133 -12.91 14.28 10.26
N LEU A 134 -13.52 13.12 10.53
CA LEU A 134 -13.74 12.63 11.89
C LEU A 134 -12.68 11.63 12.37
N ARG A 135 -11.74 11.22 11.51
CA ARG A 135 -10.74 10.18 11.76
C ARG A 135 -11.33 8.87 12.31
N ARG A 136 -12.61 8.61 12.04
CA ARG A 136 -13.32 7.39 12.41
C ARG A 136 -13.26 6.42 11.24
N MET A 137 -12.41 5.42 11.38
CA MET A 137 -12.25 4.39 10.37
C MET A 137 -13.50 3.54 10.24
N VAL A 138 -13.75 3.13 9.00
CA VAL A 138 -14.83 2.22 8.66
C VAL A 138 -14.17 0.89 8.35
N ASP A 139 -14.72 -0.19 8.88
CA ASP A 139 -14.27 -1.52 8.51
C ASP A 139 -14.50 -1.72 7.01
N MET A 140 -13.37 -1.77 6.31
CA MET A 140 -13.23 -1.77 4.87
C MET A 140 -13.25 -3.19 4.31
N PHE A 141 -13.07 -4.22 5.14
CA PHE A 141 -13.09 -5.61 4.70
C PHE A 141 -14.51 -6.05 4.28
N ALA A 142 -15.53 -5.28 4.68
CA ALA A 142 -16.95 -5.62 4.53
C ALA A 142 -17.62 -5.28 3.17
N ARG A 143 -16.86 -5.05 2.09
CA ARG A 143 -17.41 -4.49 0.85
C ARG A 143 -16.96 -5.25 -0.41
N LYS A 144 -17.86 -5.32 -1.40
CA LYS A 144 -17.67 -6.01 -2.69
C LYS A 144 -16.48 -5.54 -3.54
N TYR A 145 -15.88 -4.39 -3.22
CA TYR A 145 -14.79 -3.84 -4.01
C TYR A 145 -13.53 -4.71 -3.99
N HIS A 146 -13.28 -5.49 -2.92
CA HIS A 146 -12.18 -6.46 -2.83
C HIS A 146 -12.23 -7.52 -3.94
N LEU A 147 -13.43 -7.83 -4.43
CA LEU A 147 -13.68 -8.90 -5.38
C LEU A 147 -13.76 -8.39 -6.82
N GLU A 148 -14.26 -7.18 -7.02
CA GLU A 148 -14.58 -6.65 -8.35
C GLU A 148 -13.57 -5.64 -8.89
N ASN A 149 -12.80 -4.95 -8.05
CA ASN A 149 -11.90 -3.90 -8.50
C ASN A 149 -10.62 -4.42 -9.17
N GLU A 150 -10.02 -3.58 -10.01
CA GLU A 150 -8.71 -3.83 -10.60
C GLU A 150 -7.65 -4.03 -9.51
N ARG A 151 -6.87 -5.10 -9.64
CA ARG A 151 -5.77 -5.39 -8.74
C ARG A 151 -4.49 -5.76 -9.47
N ASN A 152 -3.37 -5.45 -8.83
CA ASN A 152 -2.06 -5.93 -9.21
C ASN A 152 -1.41 -6.56 -7.97
N THR A 153 -1.19 -7.87 -8.02
CA THR A 153 -0.57 -8.64 -6.94
C THR A 153 0.87 -8.95 -7.32
N ILE A 154 1.79 -8.57 -6.45
CA ILE A 154 3.23 -8.79 -6.62
C ILE A 154 3.68 -9.77 -5.55
N PHE A 155 4.05 -10.98 -5.95
CA PHE A 155 4.63 -11.98 -5.04
C PHE A 155 6.12 -11.73 -4.88
N LEU A 156 6.59 -11.83 -3.65
CA LEU A 156 7.95 -11.60 -3.25
C LEU A 156 8.50 -12.84 -2.54
N ASP A 157 9.71 -13.23 -2.87
CA ASP A 157 10.51 -14.17 -2.08
C ASP A 157 11.55 -13.40 -1.26
N GLY A 158 11.31 -13.29 0.05
CA GLY A 158 12.17 -12.64 1.02
C GLY A 158 13.28 -13.55 1.58
N GLY A 159 13.81 -14.48 0.78
CA GLY A 159 14.84 -15.42 1.24
C GLY A 159 14.28 -16.53 2.12
N GLY A 160 13.14 -17.11 1.73
CA GLY A 160 12.48 -18.21 2.45
C GLY A 160 11.18 -17.82 3.14
N THR A 161 10.84 -16.52 3.21
CA THR A 161 9.50 -16.06 3.56
C THR A 161 8.82 -15.47 2.34
N ARG A 162 7.73 -16.12 1.90
CA ARG A 162 6.92 -15.62 0.80
C ARG A 162 6.02 -14.48 1.29
N MET A 163 5.90 -13.43 0.50
CA MET A 163 4.99 -12.31 0.74
C MET A 163 4.22 -11.98 -0.54
N ALA A 164 3.12 -11.25 -0.39
CA ALA A 164 2.43 -10.65 -1.53
C ALA A 164 2.00 -9.22 -1.20
N VAL A 165 2.25 -8.31 -2.12
CA VAL A 165 1.72 -6.93 -2.06
C VAL A 165 0.59 -6.82 -3.08
N VAL A 166 -0.63 -6.66 -2.59
CA VAL A 166 -1.83 -6.49 -3.42
C VAL A 166 -2.17 -5.02 -3.50
N LEU A 167 -2.06 -4.46 -4.70
CA LEU A 167 -2.47 -3.09 -5.01
C LEU A 167 -3.92 -3.12 -5.48
N ILE A 168 -4.83 -2.41 -4.81
CA ILE A 168 -6.28 -2.45 -5.10
C ILE A 168 -6.75 -1.06 -5.53
N ALA A 169 -7.11 -0.89 -6.81
CA ALA A 169 -7.59 0.40 -7.32
C ALA A 169 -9.04 0.71 -6.89
N ASP A 170 -9.42 1.99 -6.92
CA ASP A 170 -10.76 2.49 -6.57
C ASP A 170 -11.59 2.92 -7.80
N LYS A 171 -12.91 3.14 -7.63
CA LYS A 171 -13.92 3.46 -8.66
C LYS A 171 -13.47 4.39 -9.76
N PHE A 172 -12.73 5.42 -9.38
CA PHE A 172 -12.51 6.59 -10.21
C PHE A 172 -11.22 6.52 -11.02
N VAL A 173 -10.46 5.42 -10.98
CA VAL A 173 -9.16 5.31 -11.66
C VAL A 173 -8.86 3.87 -12.11
N ALA A 174 -8.44 3.73 -13.37
CA ALA A 174 -8.08 2.47 -14.01
C ALA A 174 -6.59 2.45 -14.42
N LYS A 175 -5.69 2.79 -13.49
CA LYS A 175 -4.24 2.83 -13.75
C LYS A 175 -3.46 2.51 -12.47
N ILE A 176 -3.40 1.23 -12.11
CA ILE A 176 -2.26 0.73 -11.34
C ILE A 176 -1.08 0.66 -12.31
N GLN A 177 -0.01 1.36 -12.00
CA GLN A 177 1.25 1.26 -12.71
C GLN A 177 2.19 0.37 -11.89
N CYS A 178 2.68 -0.70 -12.49
CA CYS A 178 3.72 -1.57 -11.93
C CYS A 178 5.08 -1.08 -12.44
N PHE A 179 6.07 -1.00 -11.55
CA PHE A 179 7.43 -0.56 -11.87
C PHE A 179 8.47 -1.69 -11.86
N VAL A 180 8.03 -2.90 -11.50
CA VAL A 180 8.90 -4.07 -11.33
C VAL A 180 8.49 -5.19 -12.28
N GLU A 181 9.45 -6.07 -12.55
CA GLU A 181 9.32 -7.25 -13.42
C GLU A 181 9.61 -8.54 -12.64
N GLU A 182 9.13 -9.67 -13.14
CA GLU A 182 9.39 -10.99 -12.54
C GLU A 182 10.89 -11.32 -12.57
N GLY A 183 11.39 -11.93 -11.49
CA GLY A 183 12.82 -12.22 -11.30
C GLY A 183 13.67 -11.02 -10.86
N GLN A 184 13.10 -9.81 -10.75
CA GLN A 184 13.85 -8.62 -10.35
C GLN A 184 14.23 -8.67 -8.86
N PRO A 185 15.51 -8.44 -8.50
CA PRO A 185 15.90 -8.23 -7.11
C PRO A 185 15.42 -6.88 -6.60
N LEU A 186 14.95 -6.84 -5.36
CA LEU A 186 14.37 -5.67 -4.72
C LEU A 186 15.07 -5.36 -3.40
N ALA A 187 15.43 -4.09 -3.23
CA ALA A 187 15.89 -3.56 -1.96
C ALA A 187 14.70 -3.10 -1.08
N TYR A 188 14.97 -2.85 0.21
CA TYR A 188 14.01 -2.18 1.09
C TYR A 188 13.53 -0.87 0.48
N SER A 189 12.23 -0.60 0.64
CA SER A 189 11.63 0.68 0.27
C SER A 189 11.78 1.04 -1.21
N GLN A 190 12.17 0.09 -2.06
CA GLN A 190 12.15 0.25 -3.51
C GLN A 190 10.70 0.36 -3.98
N LYS A 191 10.43 1.24 -4.94
CA LYS A 191 9.08 1.43 -5.47
C LYS A 191 8.64 0.20 -6.27
N LEU A 192 7.49 -0.36 -5.91
CA LEU A 192 6.83 -1.46 -6.61
C LEU A 192 5.84 -0.95 -7.65
N GLY A 193 5.12 0.13 -7.33
CA GLY A 193 4.06 0.63 -8.17
C GLY A 193 3.51 1.98 -7.72
N PHE A 194 2.51 2.45 -8.46
CA PHE A 194 1.79 3.69 -8.20
C PHE A 194 0.30 3.53 -8.48
N ILE A 195 -0.54 4.03 -7.57
CA ILE A 195 -2.00 3.96 -7.69
C ILE A 195 -2.61 5.35 -7.76
N SER A 196 -3.10 5.76 -8.93
CA SER A 196 -3.36 7.18 -9.21
C SER A 196 -4.48 7.87 -8.41
N ARG A 197 -5.26 7.17 -7.57
CA ARG A 197 -6.22 7.80 -6.62
C ARG A 197 -6.74 6.81 -5.58
N GLY A 198 -6.75 7.27 -4.31
CA GLY A 198 -7.42 6.70 -3.13
C GLY A 198 -7.63 5.19 -3.17
N SER A 199 -6.86 4.41 -2.43
CA SER A 199 -6.70 2.99 -2.73
C SER A 199 -6.32 2.21 -1.46
N GLN A 200 -6.40 0.89 -1.52
CA GLN A 200 -5.88 0.01 -0.48
C GLN A 200 -4.62 -0.69 -1.00
N VAL A 201 -3.69 -0.91 -0.08
CA VAL A 201 -2.64 -1.91 -0.26
C VAL A 201 -2.75 -2.96 0.82
N ASP A 202 -2.78 -4.22 0.40
CA ASP A 202 -2.69 -5.34 1.32
C ASP A 202 -1.30 -5.93 1.27
N LEU A 203 -0.73 -6.15 2.45
CA LEU A 203 0.44 -6.99 2.63
C LEU A 203 -0.01 -8.35 3.15
N LEU A 204 0.28 -9.39 2.39
CA LEU A 204 0.17 -10.78 2.83
C LEU A 204 1.57 -11.27 3.19
N VAL A 205 1.74 -11.80 4.40
CA VAL A 205 2.99 -12.43 4.83
C VAL A 205 2.69 -13.88 5.17
N PHE A 206 3.28 -14.81 4.41
CA PHE A 206 3.02 -16.25 4.57
C PHE A 206 3.96 -16.85 5.62
N SER A 207 3.88 -16.31 6.85
CA SER A 207 4.61 -16.79 8.02
C SER A 207 3.77 -16.57 9.28
N ASN A 208 3.79 -17.53 10.20
CA ASN A 208 3.14 -17.39 11.51
C ASN A 208 4.01 -16.65 12.53
N ASN A 209 5.32 -16.57 12.30
CA ASN A 209 6.31 -16.05 13.25
C ASN A 209 6.51 -14.55 13.00
N ILE A 210 5.46 -13.77 13.27
CA ILE A 210 5.43 -12.33 13.07
C ILE A 210 5.02 -11.63 14.36
N GLU A 211 5.82 -10.66 14.78
CA GLU A 211 5.50 -9.73 15.85
C GLU A 211 5.11 -8.37 15.22
N PHE A 212 3.92 -7.86 15.53
CA PHE A 212 3.45 -6.58 15.00
C PHE A 212 3.93 -5.41 15.86
N GLU A 213 4.42 -4.35 15.22
CA GLU A 213 4.82 -3.10 15.88
C GLU A 213 3.78 -1.97 15.70
N VAL A 214 2.64 -2.28 15.09
CA VAL A 214 1.58 -1.32 14.81
C VAL A 214 0.22 -1.83 15.22
N ASP A 215 -0.63 -0.89 15.62
CA ASP A 215 -2.02 -1.14 15.98
C ASP A 215 -2.99 -0.79 14.84
N ILE A 216 -4.18 -1.36 14.89
CA ILE A 216 -5.30 -0.96 14.02
C ILE A 216 -5.59 0.54 14.22
N ASN A 217 -5.82 1.26 13.12
CA ASN A 217 -6.01 2.71 13.00
C ASN A 217 -4.74 3.57 13.11
N GLN A 218 -3.58 2.97 13.35
CA GLN A 218 -2.31 3.69 13.34
C GLN A 218 -2.00 4.22 11.93
N GLN A 219 -1.49 5.45 11.87
CA GLN A 219 -0.96 6.03 10.64
C GLN A 219 0.44 5.45 10.39
N VAL A 220 0.68 4.98 9.17
CA VAL A 220 1.95 4.43 8.71
C VAL A 220 2.40 5.14 7.45
N TYR A 221 3.71 5.13 7.20
CA TYR A 221 4.34 5.73 6.02
C TYR A 221 5.12 4.67 5.24
N GLY A 222 4.82 4.57 3.95
CA GLY A 222 5.38 3.59 3.04
C GLY A 222 6.89 3.68 2.94
N GLY A 223 7.56 2.52 2.99
CA GLY A 223 9.01 2.42 2.94
C GLY A 223 9.73 3.05 4.16
N LYS A 224 9.00 3.43 5.21
CA LYS A 224 9.56 4.14 6.38
C LYS A 224 9.17 3.48 7.69
N THR A 225 7.87 3.34 7.94
CA THR A 225 7.35 2.79 9.20
C THR A 225 7.53 1.28 9.23
N VAL A 226 8.18 0.77 10.27
CA VAL A 226 8.21 -0.68 10.56
C VAL A 226 6.84 -1.09 11.07
N ILE A 227 6.23 -2.09 10.45
CA ILE A 227 4.89 -2.59 10.80
C ILE A 227 4.93 -3.95 11.51
N ALA A 228 5.97 -4.72 11.25
CA ALA A 228 6.13 -6.03 11.85
C ALA A 228 7.59 -6.49 11.81
N ARG A 229 7.89 -7.55 12.55
CA ARG A 229 9.16 -8.27 12.51
C ARG A 229 8.94 -9.75 12.34
N MET A 230 9.75 -10.34 11.51
CA MET A 230 9.90 -11.80 11.44
C MET A 230 10.90 -12.23 12.49
N ASP A 231 10.53 -13.21 13.31
CA ASP A 231 11.48 -13.88 14.20
C ASP A 231 12.43 -14.72 13.33
N THR A 232 13.50 -14.06 12.90
CA THR A 232 14.51 -14.63 12.01
C THR A 232 15.58 -15.27 12.88
N GLY A 233 15.49 -16.58 13.10
CA GLY A 233 16.54 -17.37 13.74
C GLY A 233 17.87 -17.41 12.96
N SER A 234 18.11 -16.53 11.97
CA SER A 234 19.38 -16.39 11.24
C SER A 234 19.51 -15.01 10.57
N PRO A 235 20.72 -14.44 10.43
CA PRO A 235 20.94 -13.10 9.91
C PRO A 235 20.78 -13.03 8.37
N VAL A 236 20.19 -11.94 7.88
CA VAL A 236 20.11 -11.60 6.44
C VAL A 236 21.52 -11.28 5.90
N PRO A 237 21.89 -11.75 4.68
CA PRO A 237 23.19 -11.45 4.10
C PRO A 237 23.39 -9.94 3.91
N ALA A 238 24.57 -9.45 4.32
CA ALA A 238 24.94 -8.04 4.43
C ALA A 238 25.00 -7.22 3.10
N GLY A 239 24.41 -7.72 2.01
CA GLY A 239 24.43 -7.09 0.68
C GLY A 239 23.11 -6.44 0.24
N ALA A 240 22.03 -6.52 1.02
CA ALA A 240 20.70 -6.02 0.62
C ALA A 240 20.41 -4.56 1.05
N ILE A 241 21.38 -3.89 1.66
CA ILE A 241 21.30 -2.47 2.05
C ILE A 241 22.07 -1.67 1.00
N PRO A 242 21.44 -0.79 0.22
CA PRO A 242 22.20 0.11 -0.65
C PRO A 242 23.10 0.97 0.23
N SER A 243 24.42 0.84 0.05
CA SER A 243 25.38 1.81 0.57
C SER A 243 24.97 3.18 0.04
N SER A 244 24.83 4.17 0.93
CA SER A 244 24.64 5.57 0.57
C SER A 244 25.68 5.98 -0.48
N GLY A 245 25.27 6.03 -1.75
CA GLY A 245 26.16 6.21 -2.88
C GLY A 245 25.40 6.84 -4.04
N GLU A 246 25.61 8.15 -4.19
CA GLU A 246 25.56 8.94 -5.42
C GLU A 246 24.37 8.71 -6.36
N GLY A 247 23.42 9.66 -6.30
CA GLY A 247 22.46 9.86 -7.38
C GLY A 247 23.19 10.13 -8.71
N PRO A 248 22.55 9.78 -9.85
CA PRO A 248 23.19 9.89 -11.15
C PRO A 248 23.61 11.35 -11.40
N GLU A 249 24.89 11.54 -11.70
CA GLU A 249 25.43 12.80 -12.22
C GLU A 249 24.56 13.30 -13.37
N ARG A 250 24.07 14.52 -13.23
CA ARG A 250 23.50 15.26 -14.35
C ARG A 250 24.64 15.57 -15.30
N ASN A 251 24.77 14.80 -16.38
CA ASN A 251 25.54 15.22 -17.52
C ASN A 251 24.86 16.43 -18.16
N ASN A 252 25.47 17.59 -17.98
CA ASN A 252 25.27 18.76 -18.80
C ASN A 252 25.79 18.48 -20.22
N MET A 253 24.89 18.48 -21.20
CA MET A 253 25.11 18.98 -22.56
C MET A 253 23.77 19.41 -23.15
#